data_AF-A0A358A574-F1
#
_entry.id   AF-A0A358A574-F1
#
_cell.length_a   1.000
_cell.length_b   1.000
_cell.length_c   1.000
_cell.angle_alpha   90.00
_cell.angle_beta   90.00
_cell.angle_gamma   90.00
#
_symmetry.space_group_name_H-M   'P 1'
#
loop_
_entity.id
_entity.type
_entity.pdbx_description
1 polymer ?
#
loop_
_entity_poly.entity_id
_entity_poly.type
_entity_poly.pdbx_seq_one_letter_code
_entity_poly.pdbx_strand_id
1 'polypeptide(L)'
;PQEQIDTHFTPSYNPWDQRVCLVPDADLFEAIKAGKADVVTDTIERFTETGIQLDSGAHVDADIIVTATGLNLVTIGEMDLDIDGEKIDFSELWTYKGLGYSEIPNLISIFGYINASWTLRADLIVDYGCRLLNHMRNTGTDTATPRLRKRDLDMPRRPFIDDFPAGYMQRMMPMLPKQGDRAPWLNTQSVSEDMKLIGKEPVDDGVMVFG
;
A
#
# COMPACT_ATOMS: atom_id res chain seq x y z
N PRO A 1 30.48 -4.41 -20.72
CA PRO A 1 29.90 -3.69 -19.56
C PRO A 1 28.64 -2.89 -19.91
N GLN A 2 28.69 -1.98 -20.90
CA GLN A 2 27.52 -1.17 -21.27
C GLN A 2 26.36 -2.02 -21.80
N GLU A 3 26.63 -2.96 -22.71
CA GLU A 3 25.62 -3.87 -23.25
C GLU A 3 24.91 -4.67 -22.14
N GLN A 4 25.64 -5.22 -21.15
CA GLN A 4 25.02 -5.89 -20.01
C GLN A 4 24.13 -4.97 -19.16
N ILE A 5 24.54 -3.71 -18.98
CA ILE A 5 23.73 -2.71 -18.26
C ILE A 5 22.45 -2.40 -19.05
N ASP A 6 22.59 -2.17 -20.35
CA ASP A 6 21.47 -1.86 -21.23
C ASP A 6 20.47 -3.02 -21.30
N THR A 7 20.94 -4.26 -21.35
CA THR A 7 20.10 -5.46 -21.44
C THR A 7 19.46 -5.87 -20.11
N HIS A 8 20.21 -5.83 -19.00
CA HIS A 8 19.78 -6.46 -17.74
C HIS A 8 19.43 -5.46 -16.63
N PHE A 9 19.94 -4.23 -16.68
CA PHE A 9 19.88 -3.30 -15.54
C PHE A 9 19.28 -1.93 -15.88
N THR A 10 18.81 -1.73 -17.11
CA THR A 10 18.09 -0.51 -17.52
C THR A 10 16.58 -0.75 -17.44
N PRO A 11 15.87 -0.20 -16.44
CA PRO A 11 14.43 -0.38 -16.34
C PRO A 11 13.68 0.44 -17.41
N SER A 12 12.46 0.00 -17.74
CA SER A 12 11.55 0.72 -18.66
C SER A 12 10.78 1.87 -18.00
N TYR A 13 11.13 2.24 -16.76
CA TYR A 13 10.45 3.25 -15.93
C TYR A 13 11.48 4.18 -15.29
N ASN A 14 11.07 5.38 -14.88
CA ASN A 14 11.99 6.36 -14.29
C ASN A 14 12.32 5.98 -12.83
N PRO A 15 13.47 6.44 -12.31
CA PRO A 15 13.74 6.34 -10.88
C PRO A 15 12.55 6.85 -10.05
N TRP A 16 12.15 6.09 -9.03
CA TRP A 16 11.04 6.37 -8.11
C TRP A 16 9.61 6.21 -8.65
N ASP A 17 9.42 5.85 -9.92
CA ASP A 17 8.10 5.37 -10.42
C ASP A 17 7.69 4.04 -9.72
N GLN A 18 8.70 3.33 -9.19
CA GLN A 18 8.59 2.13 -8.37
C GLN A 18 9.45 2.30 -7.11
N ARG A 19 9.18 1.52 -6.06
CA ARG A 19 10.07 1.46 -4.89
C ARG A 19 11.44 0.93 -5.28
N VAL A 20 12.49 1.64 -4.87
CA VAL A 20 13.88 1.28 -5.15
C VAL A 20 14.30 0.11 -4.26
N CYS A 21 14.76 -0.98 -4.89
CA CYS A 21 15.41 -2.08 -4.19
C CYS A 21 16.88 -1.71 -3.92
N LEU A 22 17.36 -2.02 -2.72
CA LEU A 22 18.72 -1.71 -2.30
C LEU A 22 19.49 -3.02 -2.07
N VAL A 23 20.73 -3.06 -2.54
CA VAL A 23 21.71 -4.13 -2.26
C VAL A 23 22.86 -3.51 -1.48
N PRO A 24 22.76 -3.42 -0.14
CA PRO A 24 23.70 -2.61 0.67
C PRO A 24 25.15 -3.07 0.57
N ASP A 25 25.36 -4.39 0.57
CA ASP A 25 26.69 -5.00 0.60
C ASP A 25 27.25 -5.29 -0.81
N ALA A 26 26.50 -4.93 -1.86
CA ALA A 26 26.81 -5.20 -3.26
C ALA A 26 27.11 -6.68 -3.59
N ASP A 27 26.68 -7.62 -2.74
CA ASP A 27 26.95 -9.05 -2.84
C ASP A 27 26.44 -9.68 -4.16
N LEU A 28 25.27 -9.24 -4.64
CA LEU A 28 24.77 -9.59 -5.98
C LEU A 28 25.77 -9.23 -7.08
N PHE A 29 26.28 -7.99 -7.05
CA PHE A 29 27.18 -7.48 -8.09
C PHE A 29 28.57 -8.11 -8.00
N GLU A 30 29.06 -8.40 -6.79
CA GLU A 30 30.32 -9.12 -6.59
C GLU A 30 30.22 -10.59 -7.04
N ALA A 31 29.07 -11.25 -6.85
CA ALA A 31 28.84 -12.60 -7.37
C ALA A 31 28.84 -12.65 -8.91
N ILE A 32 28.20 -11.68 -9.56
CA ILE A 32 28.22 -11.54 -11.03
C ILE A 32 29.65 -11.30 -11.53
N LYS A 33 30.37 -10.36 -10.91
CA LYS A 33 31.77 -10.04 -11.28
C LYS A 33 32.71 -11.23 -11.10
N ALA A 34 32.46 -12.07 -10.11
CA ALA A 34 33.22 -13.31 -9.86
C ALA A 34 32.83 -14.46 -10.81
N GLY A 35 31.85 -14.28 -11.70
CA GLY A 35 31.36 -15.33 -12.61
C GLY A 35 30.58 -16.44 -11.89
N LYS A 36 30.01 -16.15 -10.71
CA LYS A 36 29.23 -17.10 -9.91
C LYS A 36 27.72 -16.96 -10.11
N ALA A 37 27.30 -15.92 -10.81
CA ALA A 37 25.90 -15.63 -11.11
C ALA A 37 25.80 -15.01 -12.50
N ASP A 38 24.80 -15.45 -13.26
CA ASP A 38 24.42 -14.90 -14.55
C ASP A 38 23.04 -14.27 -14.45
N VAL A 39 22.80 -13.21 -15.22
CA VAL A 39 21.49 -12.57 -15.35
C VAL A 39 20.97 -12.85 -16.75
N VAL A 40 19.74 -13.38 -16.85
CA VAL A 40 19.08 -13.67 -18.12
C VAL A 40 17.80 -12.85 -18.19
N THR A 41 17.72 -11.95 -19.18
CA THR A 41 16.51 -11.15 -19.45
C THR A 41 15.78 -11.78 -20.64
N ASP A 42 14.67 -12.46 -20.38
CA ASP A 42 13.83 -13.08 -21.41
C ASP A 42 12.44 -13.42 -20.84
N THR A 43 11.55 -13.96 -21.68
CA THR A 43 10.24 -14.50 -21.28
C THR A 43 10.32 -16.02 -21.16
N ILE A 44 9.77 -16.55 -20.05
CA ILE A 44 9.70 -17.98 -19.81
C ILE A 44 8.58 -18.58 -20.66
N GLU A 45 8.92 -19.50 -21.57
CA GLU A 45 7.94 -20.27 -22.35
C GLU A 45 7.31 -21.36 -21.47
N ARG A 46 8.17 -22.20 -20.86
CA ARG A 46 7.76 -23.31 -19.99
C ARG A 46 8.91 -23.87 -19.15
N PHE A 47 8.54 -24.64 -18.13
CA PHE A 47 9.47 -25.49 -17.40
C PHE A 47 9.73 -26.79 -18.18
N THR A 48 10.90 -27.36 -17.98
CA THR A 48 11.34 -28.64 -18.55
C THR A 48 11.89 -29.53 -17.44
N GLU A 49 12.16 -30.80 -17.75
CA GLU A 49 12.74 -31.73 -16.78
C GLU A 49 14.12 -31.28 -16.26
N THR A 50 14.86 -30.47 -17.02
CA THR A 50 16.24 -30.06 -16.70
C THR A 50 16.41 -28.57 -16.44
N GLY A 51 15.33 -27.78 -16.44
CA GLY A 51 15.42 -26.33 -16.31
C GLY A 51 14.29 -25.55 -16.98
N ILE A 52 14.59 -24.41 -17.56
CA ILE A 52 13.62 -23.44 -18.10
C ILE A 52 13.85 -23.21 -19.60
N GLN A 53 12.80 -23.39 -20.41
CA GLN A 53 12.79 -22.99 -21.81
C GLN A 53 12.32 -21.54 -21.93
N LEU A 54 13.07 -20.74 -22.68
CA LEU A 54 12.77 -19.34 -22.97
C LEU A 54 12.17 -19.19 -24.37
N ASP A 55 11.39 -18.12 -24.56
CA ASP A 55 10.74 -17.78 -25.85
C ASP A 55 11.76 -17.52 -26.97
N SER A 56 12.98 -17.09 -26.63
CA SER A 56 14.10 -16.96 -27.58
C SER A 56 14.60 -18.29 -28.14
N GLY A 57 14.16 -19.43 -27.59
CA GLY A 57 14.68 -20.75 -27.89
C GLY A 57 15.85 -21.17 -26.99
N ALA A 58 16.40 -20.27 -26.18
CA ALA A 58 17.44 -20.61 -25.20
C ALA A 58 16.88 -21.46 -24.05
N HIS A 59 17.74 -22.30 -23.45
CA HIS A 59 17.40 -23.13 -22.30
C HIS A 59 18.36 -22.81 -21.14
N VAL A 60 17.79 -22.64 -19.95
CA VAL A 60 18.52 -22.38 -18.70
C VAL A 60 18.45 -23.64 -17.85
N ASP A 61 19.56 -24.39 -17.79
CA ASP A 61 19.67 -25.59 -16.95
C ASP A 61 19.58 -25.23 -15.46
N ALA A 62 18.79 -26.00 -14.71
CA ALA A 62 18.63 -25.80 -13.28
C ALA A 62 18.25 -27.09 -12.56
N ASP A 63 18.95 -27.40 -11.46
CA ASP A 63 18.56 -28.47 -10.53
C ASP A 63 17.47 -28.01 -9.55
N ILE A 64 17.46 -26.72 -9.21
CA ILE A 64 16.54 -26.09 -8.25
C ILE A 64 16.07 -24.77 -8.82
N ILE A 65 14.76 -24.53 -8.76
CA ILE A 65 14.14 -23.27 -9.17
C ILE A 65 13.48 -22.62 -7.95
N VAL A 66 13.86 -21.37 -7.67
CA VAL A 66 13.30 -20.57 -6.58
C VAL A 66 12.47 -19.42 -7.16
N THR A 67 11.18 -19.40 -6.87
CA THR A 67 10.27 -18.33 -7.31
C THR A 67 10.29 -17.16 -6.31
N ALA A 68 11.16 -16.18 -6.53
CA ALA A 68 11.23 -14.96 -5.74
C ALA A 68 10.17 -13.92 -6.19
N THR A 69 8.89 -14.28 -6.09
CA THR A 69 7.78 -13.43 -6.54
C THR A 69 7.55 -12.21 -5.64
N GLY A 70 6.91 -11.18 -6.20
CA GLY A 70 6.54 -9.97 -5.46
C GLY A 70 5.34 -10.16 -4.53
N LEU A 71 4.64 -9.05 -4.25
CA LEU A 71 3.57 -8.97 -3.27
C LEU A 71 2.22 -8.58 -3.90
N ASN A 72 1.14 -8.98 -3.23
CA ASN A 72 -0.19 -8.43 -3.39
C ASN A 72 -0.50 -7.54 -2.19
N LEU A 73 -1.04 -6.35 -2.43
CA LEU A 73 -1.51 -5.48 -1.36
C LEU A 73 -2.85 -5.96 -0.85
N VAL A 74 -3.02 -5.89 0.45
CA VAL A 74 -4.23 -6.32 1.14
C VAL A 74 -4.68 -5.20 2.07
N THR A 75 -5.98 -4.96 2.11
CA THR A 75 -6.57 -4.09 3.13
C THR A 75 -6.58 -4.87 4.45
N ILE A 76 -6.18 -4.24 5.56
CA ILE A 76 -6.19 -4.80 6.92
C ILE A 76 -5.55 -6.19 7.11
N GLY A 77 -4.56 -6.57 6.29
CA GLY A 77 -3.77 -7.78 6.53
C GLY A 77 -4.53 -9.09 6.34
N GLU A 78 -5.33 -9.21 5.28
CA GLU A 78 -6.11 -10.42 4.91
C GLU A 78 -7.21 -10.82 5.90
N MET A 79 -7.52 -9.97 6.88
CA MET A 79 -8.62 -10.22 7.80
C MET A 79 -9.96 -10.24 7.05
N ASP A 80 -10.75 -11.30 7.28
CA ASP A 80 -12.18 -11.30 6.97
C ASP A 80 -12.89 -10.39 7.98
N LEU A 81 -13.51 -9.30 7.52
CA LEU A 81 -14.29 -8.39 8.35
C LEU A 81 -15.77 -8.47 7.95
N ASP A 82 -16.64 -8.64 8.93
CA ASP A 82 -18.08 -8.48 8.80
C ASP A 82 -18.62 -7.59 9.93
N ILE A 83 -19.77 -6.96 9.66
CA ILE A 83 -20.57 -6.26 10.66
C ILE A 83 -21.95 -6.92 10.65
N ASP A 84 -22.37 -7.44 11.81
CA ASP A 84 -23.64 -8.16 11.97
C ASP A 84 -23.84 -9.30 10.94
N GLY A 85 -22.75 -9.98 10.54
CA GLY A 85 -22.77 -11.07 9.56
C GLY A 85 -22.71 -10.63 8.10
N GLU A 86 -22.70 -9.33 7.80
CA GLU A 86 -22.53 -8.81 6.45
C GLU A 86 -21.05 -8.54 6.16
N LYS A 87 -20.48 -9.25 5.18
CA LYS A 87 -19.09 -9.06 4.76
C LYS A 87 -18.87 -7.65 4.23
N ILE A 88 -17.78 -7.04 4.65
CA ILE A 88 -17.38 -5.69 4.24
C ILE A 88 -16.58 -5.76 2.94
N ASP A 89 -17.08 -5.06 1.91
CA ASP A 89 -16.29 -4.74 0.72
C ASP A 89 -15.61 -3.37 0.90
N PHE A 90 -14.32 -3.38 1.21
CA PHE A 90 -13.54 -2.16 1.38
C PHE A 90 -13.49 -1.30 0.13
N SER A 91 -13.65 -1.86 -1.07
CA SER A 91 -13.62 -1.11 -2.32
C SER A 91 -14.76 -0.12 -2.46
N GLU A 92 -15.84 -0.34 -1.70
CA GLU A 92 -17.02 0.51 -1.69
C GLU A 92 -16.97 1.62 -0.62
N LEU A 93 -16.04 1.50 0.33
CA LEU A 93 -15.90 2.43 1.45
C LEU A 93 -15.01 3.63 1.11
N TRP A 94 -15.15 4.67 1.94
CA TRP A 94 -14.31 5.86 1.90
C TRP A 94 -13.31 5.85 3.04
N THR A 95 -12.07 6.24 2.76
CA THR A 95 -11.06 6.38 3.82
C THR A 95 -11.31 7.64 4.63
N TYR A 96 -11.34 7.51 5.96
CA TYR A 96 -11.35 8.61 6.91
C TYR A 96 -9.92 8.91 7.36
N LYS A 97 -9.40 10.09 6.99
CA LYS A 97 -8.03 10.58 7.27
C LYS A 97 -6.91 9.59 6.90
N GLY A 98 -7.16 8.65 5.99
CA GLY A 98 -6.20 7.59 5.67
C GLY A 98 -5.99 6.55 6.77
N LEU A 99 -6.77 6.61 7.87
CA LEU A 99 -6.59 5.78 9.07
C LEU A 99 -7.82 4.98 9.49
N GLY A 100 -8.98 5.27 8.92
CA GLY A 100 -10.23 4.55 9.15
C GLY A 100 -11.05 4.41 7.86
N TYR A 101 -12.22 3.78 7.96
CA TYR A 101 -13.10 3.52 6.83
C TYR A 101 -14.53 3.91 7.18
N SER A 102 -15.24 4.57 6.26
CA SER A 102 -16.63 4.99 6.46
C SER A 102 -17.51 3.83 6.89
N GLU A 103 -18.42 4.09 7.84
CA GLU A 103 -19.37 3.12 8.41
C GLU A 103 -18.75 1.97 9.22
N ILE A 104 -17.41 1.90 9.36
CA ILE A 104 -16.76 0.85 10.16
C ILE A 104 -16.46 1.39 11.57
N PRO A 105 -17.12 0.87 12.62
CA PRO A 105 -16.92 1.32 13.98
C PRO A 105 -15.59 0.81 14.54
N ASN A 106 -14.96 1.62 15.40
CA ASN A 106 -13.86 1.20 16.29
C ASN A 106 -12.64 0.55 15.60
N LEU A 107 -12.45 0.79 14.29
CA LEU A 107 -11.33 0.28 13.52
C LEU A 107 -10.39 1.41 13.10
N ILE A 108 -9.12 1.28 13.49
CA ILE A 108 -8.02 2.11 12.98
C ILE A 108 -7.06 1.19 12.22
N SER A 109 -6.71 1.60 11.00
CA SER A 109 -5.77 0.93 10.12
C SER A 109 -4.56 1.83 9.87
N ILE A 110 -3.37 1.24 9.95
CA ILE A 110 -2.13 1.95 9.67
C ILE A 110 -1.71 1.58 8.26
N PHE A 111 -1.62 2.57 7.38
CA PHE A 111 -0.97 2.47 6.08
C PHE A 111 0.01 3.62 5.97
N GLY A 112 1.30 3.36 5.79
CA GLY A 112 2.37 4.36 5.79
C GLY A 112 2.44 5.20 4.53
N TYR A 113 3.54 5.96 4.42
CA TYR A 113 3.85 6.73 3.22
C TYR A 113 4.49 5.85 2.13
N ILE A 114 4.21 6.16 0.87
CA ILE A 114 4.89 5.51 -0.26
C ILE A 114 6.36 5.92 -0.31
N ASN A 115 6.61 7.23 -0.22
CA ASN A 115 7.92 7.87 -0.45
C ASN A 115 8.55 8.46 0.82
N ALA A 116 8.00 8.16 1.99
CA ALA A 116 8.58 8.56 3.28
C ALA A 116 8.51 7.38 4.26
N SER A 117 9.18 7.52 5.41
CA SER A 117 9.19 6.45 6.42
C SER A 117 7.78 6.10 6.87
N TRP A 118 7.50 4.80 6.91
CA TRP A 118 6.28 4.24 7.51
C TRP A 118 6.06 4.73 8.95
N THR A 119 7.14 4.81 9.73
CA THR A 119 7.07 5.14 11.16
C THR A 119 6.51 6.53 11.41
N LEU A 120 6.79 7.50 10.54
CA LEU A 120 6.27 8.87 10.66
C LEU A 120 4.74 8.89 10.65
N ARG A 121 4.12 8.08 9.80
CA ARG A 121 2.65 8.00 9.73
C ARG A 121 2.06 7.17 10.84
N ALA A 122 2.74 6.07 11.19
CA ALA A 122 2.32 5.21 12.29
C ALA A 122 2.22 6.00 13.60
N ASP A 123 3.21 6.82 13.92
CA ASP A 123 3.20 7.67 15.12
C ASP A 123 1.99 8.63 15.15
N LEU A 124 1.69 9.28 14.02
CA LEU A 124 0.53 10.19 13.91
C LEU A 124 -0.80 9.45 14.11
N ILE A 125 -0.94 8.26 13.51
CA ILE A 125 -2.17 7.47 13.60
C ILE A 125 -2.36 6.91 15.02
N VAL A 126 -1.28 6.45 15.66
CA VAL A 126 -1.33 5.94 17.04
C VAL A 126 -1.66 7.06 18.03
N ASP A 127 -1.11 8.26 17.87
CA ASP A 127 -1.48 9.42 18.68
C ASP A 127 -2.96 9.77 18.53
N TYR A 128 -3.46 9.82 17.28
CA TYR A 128 -4.90 10.02 17.02
C TYR A 128 -5.76 8.95 17.70
N GLY A 129 -5.36 7.68 17.62
CA GLY A 129 -6.04 6.58 18.31
C GLY A 129 -6.09 6.77 19.82
N CYS A 130 -5.00 7.20 20.45
CA CYS A 130 -4.97 7.51 21.88
C CYS A 130 -5.93 8.65 22.24
N ARG A 131 -5.96 9.71 21.42
CA ARG A 131 -6.87 10.83 21.60
C ARG A 131 -8.35 10.42 21.44
N LEU A 132 -8.64 9.54 20.49
CA LEU A 132 -9.99 9.00 20.26
C LEU A 132 -10.46 8.18 21.46
N LEU A 133 -9.63 7.25 21.95
CA LEU A 133 -9.93 6.42 23.12
C LEU A 133 -10.13 7.26 24.39
N ASN A 134 -9.32 8.31 24.57
CA ASN A 134 -9.48 9.24 25.70
C ASN A 134 -10.78 10.04 25.59
N HIS A 135 -11.16 10.49 24.40
CA HIS A 135 -12.44 11.16 24.18
C HIS A 135 -13.60 10.23 24.55
N MET A 136 -13.63 9.01 24.01
CA MET A 136 -14.66 8.01 24.28
C MET A 136 -14.82 7.72 25.78
N ARG A 137 -13.69 7.58 26.49
CA ARG A 137 -13.68 7.41 27.94
C ARG A 137 -14.30 8.60 28.68
N ASN A 138 -14.01 9.82 28.24
CA ASN A 138 -14.50 11.05 28.89
C ASN A 138 -15.98 11.31 28.62
N THR A 139 -16.48 10.90 27.46
CA THR A 139 -17.89 11.06 27.06
C THR A 139 -18.77 9.87 27.43
N GLY A 140 -18.17 8.76 27.85
CA GLY A 140 -18.88 7.53 28.18
C GLY A 140 -19.45 6.81 26.96
N THR A 141 -18.83 6.99 25.78
CA THR A 141 -19.23 6.38 24.51
C THR A 141 -18.41 5.12 24.24
N ASP A 142 -19.01 4.13 23.59
CA ASP A 142 -18.39 2.82 23.32
C ASP A 142 -18.15 2.55 21.83
N THR A 143 -18.74 3.38 20.97
CA THR A 143 -18.56 3.32 19.53
C THR A 143 -18.08 4.66 18.98
N ALA A 144 -17.21 4.59 17.98
CA ALA A 144 -16.74 5.70 17.17
C ALA A 144 -16.74 5.26 15.71
N THR A 145 -17.63 5.85 14.90
CA THR A 145 -17.84 5.47 13.50
C THR A 145 -17.74 6.71 12.60
N PRO A 146 -16.79 6.77 11.66
CA PRO A 146 -16.74 7.87 10.70
C PRO A 146 -17.88 7.71 9.68
N ARG A 147 -18.74 8.73 9.53
CA ARG A 147 -19.89 8.70 8.61
C ARG A 147 -19.91 9.89 7.66
N LEU A 148 -20.29 9.65 6.41
CA LEU A 148 -20.41 10.72 5.42
C LEU A 148 -21.48 11.73 5.83
N ARG A 149 -21.14 13.02 5.78
CA ARG A 149 -22.12 14.10 5.95
C ARG A 149 -22.87 14.30 4.64
N LYS A 150 -24.05 14.94 4.71
CA LYS A 150 -24.83 15.29 3.50
C LYS A 150 -24.01 16.03 2.43
N ARG A 151 -23.08 16.90 2.85
CA ARG A 151 -22.19 17.68 1.97
C ARG A 151 -21.01 16.90 1.37
N ASP A 152 -20.79 15.67 1.83
CA ASP A 152 -19.72 14.80 1.33
C ASP A 152 -20.27 13.76 0.34
N LEU A 153 -21.60 13.59 0.25
CA LEU A 153 -22.23 12.59 -0.62
C LEU A 153 -21.99 12.82 -2.11
N ASP A 154 -21.62 14.03 -2.51
CA ASP A 154 -21.32 14.41 -3.90
C ASP A 154 -19.83 14.32 -4.25
N MET A 155 -18.98 13.90 -3.32
CA MET A 155 -17.54 13.87 -3.55
C MET A 155 -17.17 12.80 -4.60
N PRO A 156 -16.21 13.11 -5.50
CA PRO A 156 -15.76 12.15 -6.50
C PRO A 156 -15.05 10.97 -5.84
N ARG A 157 -15.29 9.76 -6.36
CA ARG A 157 -14.57 8.54 -5.97
C ARG A 157 -13.19 8.54 -6.63
N ARG A 158 -12.14 8.78 -5.84
CA ARG A 158 -10.74 8.70 -6.29
C ARG A 158 -10.07 7.42 -5.80
N PRO A 159 -9.05 6.92 -6.51
CA PRO A 159 -8.21 5.82 -6.04
C PRO A 159 -7.64 6.08 -4.64
N PHE A 160 -7.43 5.03 -3.83
CA PHE A 160 -6.88 5.18 -2.48
C PHE A 160 -5.58 6.00 -2.44
N ILE A 161 -4.79 5.90 -3.49
CA ILE A 161 -3.56 6.67 -3.72
C ILE A 161 -3.60 7.15 -5.16
N ASP A 162 -3.38 8.45 -5.35
CA ASP A 162 -3.28 9.04 -6.68
C ASP A 162 -1.84 8.93 -7.24
N ASP A 163 -1.73 8.90 -8.56
CA ASP A 163 -0.48 9.10 -9.31
C ASP A 163 0.68 8.17 -8.94
N PHE A 164 0.39 6.93 -8.52
CA PHE A 164 1.42 5.92 -8.25
C PHE A 164 1.35 4.74 -9.25
N PRO A 165 2.23 4.71 -10.28
CA PRO A 165 2.12 3.80 -11.42
C PRO A 165 2.65 2.39 -11.14
N ALA A 166 3.11 2.10 -9.92
CA ALA A 166 3.66 0.81 -9.56
C ALA A 166 2.68 -0.34 -9.85
N GLY A 167 3.08 -1.29 -10.70
CA GLY A 167 2.19 -2.37 -11.15
C GLY A 167 1.53 -3.18 -10.03
N TYR A 168 2.23 -3.42 -8.90
CA TYR A 168 1.64 -4.12 -7.75
C TYR A 168 0.53 -3.31 -7.05
N MET A 169 0.60 -1.99 -7.12
CA MET A 169 -0.45 -1.08 -6.62
C MET A 169 -1.61 -1.04 -7.58
N GLN A 170 -1.34 -0.87 -8.88
CA GLN A 170 -2.38 -0.79 -9.91
C GLN A 170 -3.27 -2.04 -9.93
N ARG A 171 -2.68 -3.24 -9.78
CA ARG A 171 -3.44 -4.50 -9.68
C ARG A 171 -4.45 -4.50 -8.54
N MET A 172 -4.10 -3.88 -7.40
CA MET A 172 -4.92 -3.95 -6.20
C MET A 172 -5.76 -2.69 -5.96
N MET A 173 -5.46 -1.57 -6.62
CA MET A 173 -6.13 -0.28 -6.44
C MET A 173 -7.67 -0.34 -6.54
N PRO A 174 -8.28 -1.13 -7.44
CA PRO A 174 -9.74 -1.27 -7.48
C PRO A 174 -10.33 -1.84 -6.19
N MET A 175 -9.60 -2.72 -5.50
CA MET A 175 -10.02 -3.39 -4.25
C MET A 175 -9.76 -2.58 -2.98
N LEU A 176 -9.03 -1.46 -3.09
CA LEU A 176 -8.75 -0.56 -1.97
C LEU A 176 -9.92 0.44 -1.78
N PRO A 177 -10.09 0.98 -0.55
CA PRO A 177 -11.07 2.04 -0.30
C PRO A 177 -10.83 3.28 -1.16
N LYS A 178 -11.88 4.05 -1.37
CA LYS A 178 -11.81 5.29 -2.12
C LYS A 178 -11.38 6.44 -1.20
N GLN A 179 -10.74 7.44 -1.79
CA GLN A 179 -10.64 8.76 -1.17
C GLN A 179 -11.48 9.76 -1.96
N GLY A 180 -11.81 10.88 -1.33
CA GLY A 180 -12.50 12.01 -1.94
C GLY A 180 -11.54 13.10 -2.42
N ASP A 181 -12.10 14.29 -2.62
CA ASP A 181 -11.36 15.52 -2.99
C ASP A 181 -11.22 16.50 -1.82
N ARG A 182 -11.76 16.18 -0.63
CA ARG A 182 -11.83 17.09 0.53
C ARG A 182 -11.75 16.36 1.86
N ALA A 183 -11.26 17.08 2.88
CA ALA A 183 -11.14 16.56 4.23
C ALA A 183 -12.51 16.27 4.88
N PRO A 184 -12.61 15.24 5.75
CA PRO A 184 -11.52 14.37 6.20
C PRO A 184 -11.30 13.13 5.30
N TRP A 185 -11.95 13.04 4.14
CA TRP A 185 -11.96 11.84 3.29
C TRP A 185 -10.73 11.74 2.37
N LEU A 186 -9.54 11.97 2.91
CA LEU A 186 -8.28 12.05 2.14
C LEU A 186 -7.25 11.06 2.66
N ASN A 187 -6.44 10.51 1.75
CA ASN A 187 -5.23 9.77 2.04
C ASN A 187 -4.01 10.51 1.45
N THR A 188 -3.62 11.61 2.10
CA THR A 188 -2.76 12.66 1.51
C THR A 188 -1.38 12.19 1.03
N GLN A 189 -0.84 11.11 1.62
CA GLN A 189 0.54 10.67 1.44
C GLN A 189 1.59 11.77 1.72
N SER A 190 1.21 12.84 2.45
CA SER A 190 2.06 13.99 2.78
C SER A 190 2.17 14.15 4.28
N VAL A 191 3.40 14.03 4.80
CA VAL A 191 3.70 14.19 6.24
C VAL A 191 3.15 15.51 6.77
N SER A 192 3.36 16.60 6.02
CA SER A 192 2.96 17.94 6.47
C SER A 192 1.45 18.16 6.48
N GLU A 193 0.71 17.50 5.58
CA GLU A 193 -0.75 17.58 5.52
C GLU A 193 -1.38 16.69 6.58
N ASP A 194 -0.86 15.48 6.78
CA ASP A 194 -1.32 14.55 7.82
C ASP A 194 -1.05 15.10 9.23
N MET A 195 0.08 15.79 9.47
CA MET A 195 0.31 16.49 10.74
C MET A 195 -0.79 17.50 11.05
N LYS A 196 -1.38 18.15 10.04
CA LYS A 196 -2.50 19.08 10.22
C LYS A 196 -3.80 18.29 10.41
N LEU A 197 -4.12 17.39 9.46
CA LEU A 197 -5.38 16.65 9.39
C LEU A 197 -5.61 15.70 10.57
N ILE A 198 -4.55 15.06 11.05
CA ILE A 198 -4.57 14.03 12.09
C ILE A 198 -4.03 14.59 13.41
N GLY A 199 -2.92 15.32 13.36
CA GLY A 199 -2.14 15.66 14.54
C GLY A 199 -2.79 16.64 15.51
N LYS A 200 -3.58 17.62 15.05
CA LYS A 200 -4.18 18.65 15.93
C LYS A 200 -5.69 18.82 15.80
N GLU A 201 -6.30 18.36 14.71
CA GLU A 201 -7.75 18.43 14.55
C GLU A 201 -8.47 17.61 15.64
N PRO A 202 -9.62 18.08 16.17
CA PRO A 202 -10.44 17.32 17.10
C PRO A 202 -10.81 15.93 16.57
N VAL A 203 -11.00 14.98 17.48
CA VAL A 203 -11.55 13.66 17.13
C VAL A 203 -13.06 13.73 16.89
N ASP A 204 -13.75 14.64 17.59
CA ASP A 204 -15.12 15.05 17.32
C ASP A 204 -15.11 16.19 16.30
N ASP A 205 -15.00 15.82 15.03
CA ASP A 205 -14.92 16.73 13.88
C ASP A 205 -16.24 16.83 13.10
N GLY A 206 -17.33 16.34 13.70
CA GLY A 206 -18.65 16.24 13.08
C GLY A 206 -18.75 15.21 11.94
N VAL A 207 -17.71 14.40 11.71
CA VAL A 207 -17.73 13.20 10.86
C VAL A 207 -17.67 11.94 11.70
N MET A 208 -16.86 11.94 12.75
CA MET A 208 -16.88 10.87 13.74
C MET A 208 -18.18 10.90 14.53
N VAL A 209 -18.99 9.84 14.43
CA VAL A 209 -20.21 9.65 15.19
C VAL A 209 -19.92 8.76 16.39
N PHE A 210 -20.21 9.28 17.58
CA PHE A 210 -20.06 8.55 18.83
C PHE A 210 -21.42 8.03 19.31
N GLY A 211 -21.43 6.79 19.82
CA GLY A 211 -22.61 6.12 20.40
C GLY A 211 -22.38 5.66 21.82
#